data_AF-A0A922Z361-F1
#
_entry.id   AF-A0A922Z361-F1
#
_cell.length_a   1.000
_cell.length_b   1.000
_cell.length_c   1.000
_cell.angle_alpha   90.00
_cell.angle_beta   90.00
_cell.angle_gamma   90.00
#
_symmetry.space_group_name_H-M   'P 1'
#
loop_
_entity.id
_entity.type
_entity.pdbx_description
1 polymer ?
#
loop_
_entity_poly.entity_id
_entity_poly.type
_entity_poly.pdbx_seq_one_letter_code
_entity_poly.pdbx_strand_id
1 'polypeptide(L)'
;HLGTIEINGTYYGSQKPESFARWRAETPDGFVFAVKGSRYITNRRVLAEAAPSIEKFFSGGVMELKEKLGPINWQFMPTKAFDPADFEAFLKLLPRSVEGVAIRHAVEVRHDSFRTPDFIALLRAYGVAAITAGDSDYPQIADVTAPFVYARIMGTQEDEAEGYPDAALGRWVQRALDWSHAEVPGDLARISTDAAEAGPRDVFLYVISGAKVRNPAAAIALTRRLANSD
;
A
#
# COMPACT_ATOMS: atom_id res chain seq x y z
N HIS A 1 -16.91 2.70 12.02
CA HIS A 1 -16.20 3.79 11.33
C HIS A 1 -14.96 3.21 10.64
N LEU A 2 -14.45 3.84 9.57
CA LEU A 2 -13.19 3.41 8.95
C LEU A 2 -12.00 3.85 9.83
N GLY A 3 -11.01 2.99 9.98
CA GLY A 3 -9.77 3.28 10.73
C GLY A 3 -8.63 3.82 9.87
N THR A 4 -8.76 3.81 8.55
CA THR A 4 -7.71 4.27 7.63
C THR A 4 -8.25 4.75 6.28
N ILE A 5 -7.50 5.63 5.61
CA ILE A 5 -7.67 5.98 4.18
C ILE A 5 -6.32 6.08 3.45
N GLU A 6 -6.35 5.90 2.13
CA GLU A 6 -5.21 6.21 1.25
C GLU A 6 -5.38 7.62 0.63
N ILE A 7 -4.52 8.56 1.03
CA ILE A 7 -4.42 9.88 0.42
C ILE A 7 -3.81 9.75 -0.97
N ASN A 8 -4.59 10.06 -2.00
CA ASN A 8 -4.15 10.00 -3.39
C ASN A 8 -3.75 11.36 -3.99
N GLY A 9 -4.17 12.48 -3.38
CA GLY A 9 -3.91 13.84 -3.92
C GLY A 9 -2.43 14.17 -4.07
N THR A 10 -1.58 13.63 -3.20
CA THR A 10 -0.12 13.76 -3.19
C THR A 10 0.57 13.19 -4.42
N TYR A 11 -0.08 12.24 -5.13
CA TYR A 11 0.44 11.68 -6.37
C TYR A 11 0.55 12.74 -7.48
N TYR A 12 -0.42 13.66 -7.53
CA TYR A 12 -0.52 14.68 -8.58
C TYR A 12 0.15 16.00 -8.21
N GLY A 13 0.18 16.34 -6.92
CA GLY A 13 0.80 17.57 -6.42
C GLY A 13 0.93 17.59 -4.91
N SER A 14 1.87 18.42 -4.42
CA SER A 14 2.06 18.62 -2.99
C SER A 14 0.80 19.16 -2.33
N GLN A 15 0.48 18.63 -1.16
CA GLN A 15 -0.53 19.21 -0.28
C GLN A 15 0.15 20.22 0.64
N LYS A 16 -0.62 21.20 1.12
CA LYS A 16 -0.10 22.17 2.09
C LYS A 16 0.13 21.49 3.45
N PRO A 17 1.21 21.81 4.18
CA PRO A 17 1.42 21.29 5.54
C PRO A 17 0.19 21.48 6.45
N GLU A 18 -0.49 22.63 6.35
CA GLU A 18 -1.70 22.93 7.13
C GLU A 18 -2.87 22.00 6.79
N SER A 19 -2.94 21.47 5.56
CA SER A 19 -3.96 20.47 5.19
C SER A 19 -3.73 19.16 5.93
N PHE A 20 -2.48 18.68 5.98
CA PHE A 20 -2.12 17.47 6.72
C PHE A 20 -2.37 17.63 8.22
N ALA A 21 -1.93 18.75 8.79
CA ALA A 21 -2.16 19.06 10.21
C ALA A 21 -3.66 19.09 10.56
N ARG A 22 -4.48 19.70 9.69
CA ARG A 22 -5.94 19.71 9.84
C ARG A 22 -6.54 18.31 9.75
N TRP A 23 -6.17 17.52 8.73
CA TRP A 23 -6.67 16.14 8.60
C TRP A 23 -6.31 15.27 9.81
N ARG A 24 -5.10 15.42 10.35
CA ARG A 24 -4.69 14.75 11.60
C ARG A 24 -5.60 15.13 12.76
N ALA A 25 -5.90 16.42 12.92
CA ALA A 25 -6.72 16.94 14.01
C ALA A 25 -8.22 16.57 13.89
N GLU A 26 -8.73 16.47 12.67
CA GLU A 26 -10.16 16.17 12.41
C GLU A 26 -10.50 14.67 12.45
N THR A 27 -9.51 13.79 12.51
CA THR A 27 -9.72 12.33 12.58
C THR A 27 -9.63 11.81 14.02
N PRO A 28 -10.29 10.69 14.35
CA PRO A 28 -10.17 10.07 15.68
C PRO A 28 -8.75 9.61 16.01
N ASP A 29 -8.48 9.35 17.28
CA ASP A 29 -7.27 8.66 17.71
C ASP A 29 -7.19 7.25 17.11
N GLY A 30 -5.97 6.80 16.82
CA GLY A 30 -5.74 5.51 16.16
C GLY A 30 -6.05 5.48 14.65
N PHE A 31 -6.61 6.56 14.08
CA PHE A 31 -6.80 6.66 12.63
C PHE A 31 -5.47 6.78 11.89
N VAL A 32 -5.31 6.05 10.78
CA VAL A 32 -4.07 6.02 10.00
C VAL A 32 -4.29 6.57 8.59
N PHE A 33 -3.34 7.34 8.09
CA PHE A 33 -3.31 7.80 6.70
C PHE A 33 -2.20 7.08 5.94
N ALA A 34 -2.55 6.16 5.05
CA ALA A 34 -1.60 5.80 4.00
C ALA A 34 -1.49 6.95 3.00
N VAL A 35 -0.30 7.16 2.44
CA VAL A 35 -0.07 8.29 1.52
C VAL A 35 0.52 7.76 0.24
N LYS A 36 -0.08 8.10 -0.89
CA LYS A 36 0.50 7.80 -2.18
C LYS A 36 1.65 8.77 -2.48
N GLY A 37 2.83 8.22 -2.74
CA GLY A 37 4.01 8.98 -3.11
C GLY A 37 3.80 9.79 -4.40
N SER A 38 4.60 10.84 -4.58
CA SER A 38 4.52 11.67 -5.78
C SER A 38 4.93 10.90 -7.04
N ARG A 39 4.18 11.05 -8.13
CA ARG A 39 4.54 10.45 -9.44
C ARG A 39 5.92 10.89 -9.96
N TYR A 40 6.41 12.06 -9.53
CA TYR A 40 7.73 12.57 -9.91
C TYR A 40 8.89 11.76 -9.32
N ILE A 41 8.60 10.91 -8.33
CA ILE A 41 9.57 9.99 -7.72
C ILE A 41 9.62 8.68 -8.54
N THR A 42 8.45 8.10 -8.84
CA THR A 42 8.35 6.75 -9.42
C THR A 42 8.33 6.69 -10.94
N ASN A 43 7.98 7.78 -11.63
CA ASN A 43 7.93 7.83 -13.10
C ASN A 43 9.25 8.23 -13.76
N ARG A 44 10.36 8.19 -13.00
CA ARG A 44 11.68 8.56 -13.51
C ARG A 44 12.25 7.48 -14.41
N ARG A 45 12.97 7.93 -15.45
CA ARG A 45 13.74 7.04 -16.32
C ARG A 45 14.79 6.28 -15.51
N VAL A 46 15.52 6.99 -14.65
CA VAL A 46 16.50 6.46 -13.71
C VAL A 46 15.98 6.73 -12.29
N LEU A 47 15.65 5.70 -11.53
CA LEU A 47 15.10 5.86 -10.19
C LEU A 47 16.15 6.30 -9.18
N ALA A 48 17.42 5.97 -9.40
CA ALA A 48 18.54 6.42 -8.58
C ALA A 48 18.66 7.97 -8.48
N GLU A 49 18.04 8.71 -9.40
CA GLU A 49 17.99 10.17 -9.40
C GLU A 49 16.81 10.76 -8.59
N ALA A 50 16.05 9.91 -7.88
CA ALA A 50 14.84 10.35 -7.17
C ALA A 50 15.10 11.13 -5.87
N ALA A 51 16.35 11.16 -5.38
CA ALA A 51 16.69 11.67 -4.04
C ALA A 51 16.14 13.08 -3.76
N PRO A 52 16.31 14.09 -4.65
CA PRO A 52 15.76 15.43 -4.39
C PRO A 52 14.23 15.47 -4.34
N SER A 53 13.55 14.57 -5.07
CA SER A 53 12.09 14.48 -5.05
C SER A 53 11.57 13.77 -3.79
N ILE A 54 12.31 12.79 -3.28
CA ILE A 54 12.03 12.13 -2.00
C ILE A 54 12.21 13.14 -0.86
N GLU A 55 13.32 13.90 -0.84
CA GLU A 55 13.55 14.95 0.16
C GLU A 55 12.42 16.00 0.14
N LYS A 56 12.03 16.46 -1.06
CA LYS A 56 10.92 17.40 -1.22
C LYS A 56 9.58 16.82 -0.75
N PHE A 57 9.35 15.51 -0.93
CA PHE A 57 8.12 14.87 -0.48
C PHE A 57 8.02 14.89 1.05
N PHE A 58 9.09 14.53 1.75
CA PHE A 58 9.10 14.49 3.22
C PHE A 58 9.11 15.90 3.84
N SER A 59 9.91 16.82 3.32
CA SER A 59 9.90 18.23 3.76
C SER A 59 8.64 19.00 3.33
N GLY A 60 7.81 18.42 2.45
CA GLY A 60 6.60 19.03 1.89
C GLY A 60 5.37 19.02 2.79
N GLY A 61 5.51 18.64 4.06
CA GLY A 61 4.43 18.70 5.07
C GLY A 61 3.76 17.36 5.36
N VAL A 62 4.12 16.25 4.70
CA VAL A 62 3.55 14.93 5.01
C VAL A 62 3.80 14.51 6.47
N MET A 63 4.90 15.00 7.06
CA MET A 63 5.26 14.74 8.46
C MET A 63 4.30 15.38 9.47
N GLU A 64 3.45 16.34 9.05
CA GLU A 64 2.40 16.91 9.90
C GLU A 64 1.31 15.90 10.29
N LEU A 65 1.27 14.73 9.63
CA LEU A 65 0.42 13.60 10.01
C LEU A 65 0.92 12.89 11.30
N LYS A 66 2.18 13.06 11.67
CA LYS A 66 2.79 12.58 12.92
C LYS A 66 2.46 11.11 13.23
N GLU A 67 1.87 10.82 14.38
CA GLU A 67 1.47 9.48 14.82
C GLU A 67 0.45 8.79 13.90
N LYS A 68 -0.28 9.57 13.09
CA LYS A 68 -1.26 9.07 12.12
C LYS A 68 -0.66 8.81 10.75
N LEU A 69 0.65 9.04 10.56
CA LEU A 69 1.33 8.72 9.31
C LEU A 69 1.45 7.19 9.14
N GLY A 70 0.72 6.68 8.16
CA GLY A 70 0.74 5.29 7.74
C GLY A 70 1.81 4.98 6.69
N PRO A 71 1.67 3.83 6.01
CA PRO A 71 2.59 3.46 4.93
C PRO A 71 2.51 4.39 3.72
N ILE A 72 3.66 4.62 3.08
CA ILE A 72 3.78 5.35 1.82
C ILE A 72 3.74 4.37 0.66
N ASN A 73 2.75 4.52 -0.25
CA ASN A 73 2.63 3.75 -1.49
C ASN A 73 3.44 4.41 -2.62
N TRP A 74 4.52 3.77 -3.05
CA TRP A 74 5.28 4.10 -4.25
C TRP A 74 4.76 3.29 -5.44
N GLN A 75 3.79 3.85 -6.15
CA GLN A 75 3.22 3.20 -7.33
C GLN A 75 4.06 3.50 -8.59
N PHE A 76 4.51 2.45 -9.27
CA PHE A 76 5.22 2.50 -10.54
C PHE A 76 4.25 2.36 -11.72
N MET A 77 4.59 3.00 -12.85
CA MET A 77 3.80 2.93 -14.08
C MET A 77 3.99 1.58 -14.78
N PRO A 78 3.01 1.12 -15.58
CA PRO A 78 3.13 -0.12 -16.35
C PRO A 78 4.32 -0.12 -17.33
N THR A 79 4.84 1.05 -17.71
CA THR A 79 5.99 1.16 -18.62
C THR A 79 7.34 1.04 -17.92
N LYS A 80 7.39 1.01 -16.59
CA LYS A 80 8.64 0.84 -15.84
C LYS A 80 8.93 -0.65 -15.74
N ALA A 81 9.92 -1.13 -16.50
CA ALA A 81 10.43 -2.48 -16.32
C ALA A 81 11.36 -2.55 -15.11
N PHE A 82 11.36 -3.71 -14.43
CA PHE A 82 12.32 -4.04 -13.39
C PHE A 82 13.75 -4.10 -13.93
N ASP A 83 14.59 -3.24 -13.36
CA ASP A 83 16.05 -3.31 -13.42
C ASP A 83 16.51 -3.43 -11.96
N PRO A 84 17.09 -4.58 -11.55
CA PRO A 84 17.47 -4.79 -10.15
C PRO A 84 18.39 -3.71 -9.58
N ALA A 85 19.35 -3.22 -10.37
CA ALA A 85 20.33 -2.25 -9.90
C ALA A 85 19.72 -0.85 -9.73
N ASP A 86 18.93 -0.39 -10.71
CA ASP A 86 18.22 0.90 -10.60
C ASP A 86 17.16 0.86 -9.49
N PHE A 87 16.47 -0.27 -9.33
CA PHE A 87 15.46 -0.44 -8.29
C PHE A 87 16.06 -0.52 -6.89
N GLU A 88 17.15 -1.26 -6.67
CA GLU A 88 17.86 -1.28 -5.39
C GLU A 88 18.41 0.12 -5.06
N ALA A 89 18.95 0.84 -6.05
CA ALA A 89 19.39 2.21 -5.86
C ALA A 89 18.25 3.11 -5.37
N PHE A 90 17.03 2.95 -5.89
CA PHE A 90 15.84 3.63 -5.37
C PHE A 90 15.53 3.26 -3.91
N LEU A 91 15.54 1.97 -3.56
CA LEU A 91 15.27 1.52 -2.19
C LEU A 91 16.28 2.12 -1.19
N LYS A 92 17.55 2.28 -1.59
CA LYS A 92 18.59 2.94 -0.78
C LYS A 92 18.31 4.42 -0.49
N LEU A 93 17.50 5.09 -1.31
CA LEU A 93 17.12 6.49 -1.11
C LEU A 93 15.96 6.68 -0.13
N LEU A 94 15.21 5.61 0.17
CA LEU A 94 14.04 5.68 1.03
C LEU A 94 14.47 5.83 2.50
N PRO A 95 14.05 6.90 3.20
CA PRO A 95 14.47 7.13 4.58
C PRO A 95 13.77 6.14 5.52
N ARG A 96 14.53 5.46 6.38
CA ARG A 96 13.97 4.59 7.42
C ARG A 96 13.18 5.36 8.49
N SER A 97 13.58 6.61 8.74
CA SER A 97 12.90 7.51 9.66
C SER A 97 13.07 8.96 9.24
N VAL A 98 12.06 9.79 9.50
CA VAL A 98 12.09 11.25 9.32
C VAL A 98 11.54 11.88 10.59
N GLU A 99 12.23 12.88 11.13
CA GLU A 99 11.81 13.60 12.36
C GLU A 99 11.47 12.66 13.55
N GLY A 100 12.22 11.56 13.68
CA GLY A 100 12.02 10.55 14.73
C GLY A 100 10.84 9.59 14.49
N VAL A 101 10.08 9.76 13.40
CA VAL A 101 9.01 8.85 12.99
C VAL A 101 9.57 7.81 12.03
N ALA A 102 9.38 6.53 12.34
CA ALA A 102 9.73 5.44 11.43
C ALA A 102 8.81 5.45 10.20
N ILE A 103 9.38 5.31 9.00
CA ILE A 103 8.61 5.35 7.75
C ILE A 103 8.38 3.94 7.23
N ARG A 104 7.11 3.59 7.02
CA ARG A 104 6.70 2.35 6.37
C ARG A 104 6.60 2.59 4.86
N HIS A 105 7.34 1.83 4.08
CA HIS A 105 7.32 1.94 2.62
C HIS A 105 6.65 0.72 1.99
N ALA A 106 5.82 0.97 0.98
CA ALA A 106 5.19 -0.05 0.18
C ALA A 106 5.36 0.30 -1.31
N VAL A 107 5.51 -0.69 -2.18
CA VAL A 107 5.66 -0.50 -3.63
C VAL A 107 4.54 -1.21 -4.37
N GLU A 108 3.95 -0.53 -5.35
CA GLU A 108 2.97 -1.14 -6.25
C GLU A 108 3.54 -1.11 -7.67
N VAL A 109 3.75 -2.29 -8.22
CA VAL A 109 4.31 -2.48 -9.56
C VAL A 109 3.22 -2.91 -10.53
N ARG A 110 3.33 -2.50 -11.78
CA ARG A 110 2.32 -2.75 -12.81
C ARG A 110 2.86 -3.42 -14.08
N HIS A 111 4.14 -3.79 -14.05
CA HIS A 111 4.83 -4.44 -15.17
C HIS A 111 5.26 -5.85 -14.74
N ASP A 112 5.04 -6.85 -15.60
CA ASP A 112 5.27 -8.27 -15.26
C ASP A 112 6.73 -8.61 -14.98
N SER A 113 7.70 -7.83 -15.46
CA SER A 113 9.13 -8.10 -15.18
C SER A 113 9.51 -7.98 -13.71
N PHE A 114 8.64 -7.45 -12.84
CA PHE A 114 8.82 -7.47 -11.38
C PHE A 114 8.43 -8.82 -10.74
N ARG A 115 7.83 -9.76 -11.47
CA ARG A 115 7.45 -11.09 -10.96
C ARG A 115 8.67 -12.02 -10.89
N THR A 116 9.67 -11.64 -10.11
CA THR A 116 10.94 -12.38 -9.94
C THR A 116 11.30 -12.56 -8.46
N PRO A 117 11.98 -13.67 -8.09
CA PRO A 117 12.50 -13.84 -6.73
C PRO A 117 13.43 -12.70 -6.29
N ASP A 118 14.24 -12.15 -7.21
CA ASP A 118 15.16 -11.04 -6.93
C ASP A 118 14.43 -9.79 -6.44
N PHE A 119 13.27 -9.46 -7.03
CA PHE A 119 12.44 -8.36 -6.56
C PHE A 119 11.95 -8.60 -5.13
N ILE A 120 11.47 -9.80 -4.82
CA ILE A 120 11.02 -10.17 -3.47
C ILE A 120 12.17 -10.09 -2.47
N ALA A 121 13.36 -10.58 -2.84
CA ALA A 121 14.54 -10.54 -2.01
C ALA A 121 14.97 -9.11 -1.69
N LEU A 122 14.97 -8.21 -2.68
CA LEU A 122 15.24 -6.78 -2.47
C LEU A 122 14.23 -6.16 -1.51
N LEU A 123 12.93 -6.41 -1.69
CA LEU A 123 11.92 -5.84 -0.80
C LEU A 123 12.10 -6.28 0.66
N ARG A 124 12.38 -7.58 0.88
CA ARG A 124 12.67 -8.11 2.22
C ARG A 124 13.93 -7.50 2.84
N ALA A 125 15.02 -7.40 2.06
CA ALA A 125 16.28 -6.83 2.54
C ALA A 125 16.15 -5.36 2.99
N TYR A 126 15.21 -4.61 2.41
CA TYR A 126 14.95 -3.21 2.74
C TYR A 126 13.72 -2.99 3.63
N GLY A 127 12.99 -4.04 4.01
CA GLY A 127 11.77 -3.95 4.83
C GLY A 127 10.63 -3.19 4.14
N VAL A 128 10.53 -3.30 2.81
CA VAL A 128 9.52 -2.61 2.00
C VAL A 128 8.41 -3.59 1.60
N ALA A 129 7.15 -3.21 1.82
CA ALA A 129 6.02 -4.07 1.50
C ALA A 129 5.75 -4.13 -0.01
N ALA A 130 5.59 -5.33 -0.57
CA ALA A 130 4.96 -5.51 -1.86
C ALA A 130 3.46 -5.21 -1.70
N ILE A 131 2.92 -4.33 -2.55
CA ILE A 131 1.48 -4.08 -2.58
C ILE A 131 0.81 -5.19 -3.38
N THR A 132 -0.06 -5.95 -2.72
CA THR A 132 -0.90 -6.95 -3.39
C THR A 132 -2.00 -6.25 -4.17
N ALA A 133 -1.87 -6.24 -5.49
CA ALA A 133 -2.94 -5.81 -6.40
C ALA A 133 -3.97 -6.94 -6.55
N GLY A 134 -5.14 -6.75 -5.95
CA GLY A 134 -6.26 -7.67 -5.97
C GLY A 134 -7.30 -7.28 -7.01
N ASP A 135 -7.93 -8.28 -7.61
CA ASP A 135 -9.05 -8.11 -8.56
C ASP A 135 -8.73 -7.11 -9.69
N SER A 136 -7.54 -7.26 -10.28
CA SER A 136 -7.01 -6.37 -11.31
C SER A 136 -6.19 -7.16 -12.34
N ASP A 137 -5.95 -6.55 -13.51
CA ASP A 137 -5.06 -7.11 -14.54
C ASP A 137 -3.56 -6.84 -14.26
N TYR A 138 -3.23 -6.20 -13.14
CA TYR A 138 -1.83 -5.97 -12.76
C TYR A 138 -1.18 -7.23 -12.16
N PRO A 139 0.16 -7.31 -12.18
CA PRO A 139 0.89 -8.41 -11.55
C PRO A 139 0.46 -8.60 -10.08
N GLN A 140 -0.11 -9.75 -9.76
CA GLN A 140 -0.43 -10.09 -8.38
C GLN A 140 0.84 -10.62 -7.68
N ILE A 141 1.23 -9.93 -6.62
CA ILE A 141 2.36 -10.26 -5.76
C ILE A 141 1.85 -10.25 -4.31
N ALA A 142 1.59 -11.43 -3.77
CA ALA A 142 1.10 -11.64 -2.41
C ALA A 142 2.19 -12.08 -1.42
N ASP A 143 3.45 -12.03 -1.84
CA ASP A 143 4.59 -12.22 -0.97
C ASP A 143 4.60 -11.18 0.16
N VAL A 144 4.72 -11.66 1.39
CA VAL A 144 4.92 -10.78 2.55
C VAL A 144 6.41 -10.43 2.63
N THR A 145 6.72 -9.15 2.45
CA THR A 145 8.10 -8.64 2.36
C THR A 145 8.44 -7.59 3.43
N ALA A 146 7.53 -7.33 4.36
CA ALA A 146 7.65 -6.34 5.42
C ALA A 146 6.87 -6.81 6.67
N PRO A 147 7.07 -6.18 7.84
CA PRO A 147 6.31 -6.49 9.06
C PRO A 147 4.82 -6.05 9.01
N PHE A 148 4.33 -5.64 7.84
CA PHE A 148 2.95 -5.25 7.58
C PHE A 148 2.56 -5.67 6.16
N VAL A 149 1.26 -5.74 5.89
CA VAL A 149 0.70 -6.04 4.57
C VAL A 149 -0.04 -4.83 4.01
N TYR A 150 0.07 -4.62 2.71
CA TYR A 150 -0.65 -3.59 1.99
C TYR A 150 -1.33 -4.23 0.76
N ALA A 151 -2.66 -4.20 0.72
CA ALA A 151 -3.46 -4.70 -0.39
C ALA A 151 -4.31 -3.59 -0.99
N ARG A 152 -4.38 -3.56 -2.32
CA ARG A 152 -5.24 -2.66 -3.10
C ARG A 152 -6.15 -3.48 -3.99
N ILE A 153 -7.45 -3.41 -3.77
CA ILE A 153 -8.45 -4.19 -4.50
C ILE A 153 -9.22 -3.32 -5.49
N MET A 154 -9.46 -3.86 -6.67
CA MET A 154 -9.86 -3.09 -7.86
C MET A 154 -11.12 -3.62 -8.56
N GLY A 155 -11.81 -4.57 -7.95
CA GLY A 155 -12.89 -5.34 -8.55
C GLY A 155 -14.30 -4.92 -8.15
N THR A 156 -14.54 -3.67 -7.73
CA THR A 156 -15.92 -3.26 -7.41
C THR A 156 -16.81 -3.25 -8.66
N GLN A 157 -18.09 -3.63 -8.50
CA GLN A 157 -19.07 -3.78 -9.57
C GLN A 157 -20.28 -2.85 -9.33
N GLU A 158 -20.91 -2.34 -10.39
CA GLU A 158 -21.96 -1.31 -10.27
C GLU A 158 -23.28 -1.85 -9.72
N ASP A 159 -23.61 -3.09 -10.07
CA ASP A 159 -24.79 -3.84 -9.68
C ASP A 159 -24.71 -4.39 -8.25
N GLU A 160 -23.51 -4.42 -7.67
CA GLU A 160 -23.30 -4.79 -6.29
C GLU A 160 -23.46 -3.58 -5.35
N ALA A 161 -24.48 -3.60 -4.48
CA ALA A 161 -24.77 -2.50 -3.58
C ALA A 161 -23.61 -2.22 -2.60
N GLU A 162 -22.96 -3.29 -2.11
CA GLU A 162 -21.75 -3.24 -1.28
C GLU A 162 -20.47 -3.24 -2.13
N GLY A 163 -20.58 -3.02 -3.44
CA GLY A 163 -19.47 -2.96 -4.38
C GLY A 163 -18.87 -4.30 -4.77
N TYR A 164 -19.04 -5.36 -4.00
CA TYR A 164 -18.59 -6.70 -4.34
C TYR A 164 -19.70 -7.72 -4.07
N PRO A 165 -19.71 -8.86 -4.80
CA PRO A 165 -20.51 -10.00 -4.42
C PRO A 165 -20.19 -10.45 -2.98
N ASP A 166 -21.19 -10.93 -2.25
CA ASP A 166 -21.05 -11.33 -0.84
C ASP A 166 -19.88 -12.29 -0.60
N ALA A 167 -19.75 -13.32 -1.45
CA ALA A 167 -18.66 -14.29 -1.37
C ALA A 167 -17.28 -13.66 -1.60
N ALA A 168 -17.18 -12.62 -2.43
CA ALA A 168 -15.91 -11.91 -2.66
C ALA A 168 -15.52 -11.05 -1.45
N LEU A 169 -16.49 -10.38 -0.80
CA LEU A 169 -16.27 -9.70 0.48
C LEU A 169 -15.77 -10.69 1.54
N GLY A 170 -16.42 -11.85 1.65
CA GLY A 170 -16.00 -12.91 2.57
C GLY A 170 -14.56 -13.37 2.34
N ARG A 171 -14.16 -13.59 1.07
CA ARG A 171 -12.77 -13.94 0.75
C ARG A 171 -11.77 -12.86 1.15
N TRP A 172 -12.07 -11.58 0.89
CA TRP A 172 -11.17 -10.49 1.28
C TRP A 172 -11.06 -10.31 2.80
N VAL A 173 -12.14 -10.55 3.54
CA VAL A 173 -12.12 -10.58 5.01
C VAL A 173 -11.21 -11.71 5.50
N GLN A 174 -11.39 -12.93 4.99
CA GLN A 174 -10.55 -14.07 5.38
C GLN A 174 -9.08 -13.80 5.07
N ARG A 175 -8.77 -13.30 3.87
CA ARG A 175 -7.39 -12.94 3.48
C ARG A 175 -6.76 -11.93 4.44
N ALA A 176 -7.54 -10.95 4.89
CA ALA A 176 -7.08 -9.96 5.86
C ALA A 176 -6.79 -10.58 7.24
N LEU A 177 -7.62 -11.53 7.68
CA LEU A 177 -7.43 -12.25 8.94
C LEU A 177 -6.23 -13.21 8.88
N ASP A 178 -6.05 -13.92 7.77
CA ASP A 178 -4.89 -14.78 7.55
C ASP A 178 -3.60 -13.96 7.70
N TRP A 179 -3.51 -12.83 7.00
CA TRP A 179 -2.36 -11.92 7.11
C TRP A 179 -2.14 -11.37 8.52
N SER A 180 -3.21 -11.00 9.24
CA SER A 180 -3.09 -10.47 10.61
C SER A 180 -2.64 -11.54 11.61
N HIS A 181 -2.94 -12.82 11.34
CA HIS A 181 -2.52 -13.98 12.14
C HIS A 181 -1.22 -14.64 11.68
N ALA A 182 -0.39 -13.89 10.96
CA ALA A 182 0.91 -14.31 10.45
C ALA A 182 0.87 -15.37 9.33
N GLU A 183 -0.30 -15.66 8.78
CA GLU A 183 -0.48 -16.56 7.65
C GLU A 183 -0.41 -15.80 6.32
N VAL A 184 -0.36 -16.56 5.21
CA VAL A 184 -0.44 -15.99 3.87
C VAL A 184 -1.55 -16.71 3.11
N PRO A 185 -2.54 -15.99 2.56
CA PRO A 185 -3.67 -16.62 1.87
C PRO A 185 -3.21 -17.52 0.73
N GLY A 186 -3.66 -18.78 0.77
CA GLY A 186 -3.26 -19.79 -0.21
C GLY A 186 -3.84 -19.59 -1.62
N ASP A 187 -4.84 -18.73 -1.75
CA ASP A 187 -5.52 -18.43 -3.02
C ASP A 187 -4.94 -17.22 -3.77
N LEU A 188 -3.91 -16.57 -3.22
CA LEU A 188 -3.22 -15.46 -3.85
C LEU A 188 -1.85 -15.88 -4.41
N ALA A 189 -1.51 -15.33 -5.58
CA ALA A 189 -0.27 -15.64 -6.25
C ALA A 189 0.95 -15.04 -5.52
N ARG A 190 1.89 -15.93 -5.17
CA ARG A 190 3.23 -15.58 -4.68
C ARG A 190 4.29 -15.87 -5.73
N ILE A 191 5.40 -15.16 -5.63
CA ILE A 191 6.58 -15.30 -6.48
C ILE A 191 7.64 -16.15 -5.80
N SER A 192 7.90 -15.91 -4.51
CA SER A 192 8.86 -16.68 -3.71
C SER A 192 8.18 -17.84 -2.99
N THR A 193 8.89 -18.96 -2.91
CA THR A 193 8.50 -20.11 -2.08
C THR A 193 8.88 -19.94 -0.62
N ASP A 194 9.73 -18.97 -0.29
CA ASP A 194 10.21 -18.77 1.08
C ASP A 194 9.06 -18.38 2.01
N ALA A 195 9.12 -18.88 3.24
CA ALA A 195 8.18 -18.50 4.28
C ALA A 195 8.30 -17.01 4.59
N ALA A 196 7.15 -16.38 4.85
CA ALA A 196 7.14 -15.07 5.50
C ALA A 196 7.68 -15.20 6.93
N GLU A 197 8.18 -14.11 7.50
CA GLU A 197 8.52 -14.08 8.93
C GLU A 197 7.29 -14.45 9.78
N ALA A 198 7.48 -14.89 11.02
CA ALA A 198 6.35 -15.15 11.91
C ALA A 198 5.93 -13.87 12.65
N GLY A 199 4.67 -13.82 13.10
CA GLY A 199 4.16 -12.77 13.99
C GLY A 199 2.97 -11.98 13.42
N PRO A 200 2.12 -11.43 14.29
CA PRO A 200 0.96 -10.64 13.87
C PRO A 200 1.38 -9.38 13.13
N ARG A 201 0.53 -8.92 12.22
CA ARG A 201 0.84 -7.82 11.29
C ARG A 201 -0.30 -6.83 11.18
N ASP A 202 0.06 -5.56 11.00
CA ASP A 202 -0.87 -4.57 10.47
C ASP A 202 -1.24 -4.93 9.03
N VAL A 203 -2.54 -4.90 8.71
CA VAL A 203 -3.06 -5.15 7.37
C VAL A 203 -3.79 -3.90 6.86
N PHE A 204 -3.25 -3.31 5.79
CA PHE A 204 -3.85 -2.16 5.12
C PHE A 204 -4.56 -2.62 3.83
N LEU A 205 -5.89 -2.70 3.86
CA LEU A 205 -6.72 -3.11 2.72
C LEU A 205 -7.53 -1.94 2.17
N TYR A 206 -7.23 -1.51 0.94
CA TYR A 206 -7.90 -0.37 0.31
C TYR A 206 -8.67 -0.76 -0.96
N VAL A 207 -9.87 -0.21 -1.11
CA VAL A 207 -10.71 -0.36 -2.30
C VAL A 207 -10.51 0.84 -3.22
N ILE A 208 -9.83 0.67 -4.36
CA ILE A 208 -9.25 1.81 -5.10
C ILE A 208 -9.67 1.94 -6.57
N SER A 209 -10.35 0.95 -7.15
CA SER A 209 -10.86 0.99 -8.54
C SER A 209 -12.13 0.14 -8.68
N GLY A 210 -12.57 -0.07 -9.91
CA GLY A 210 -13.85 -0.70 -10.28
C GLY A 210 -14.95 0.35 -10.42
N ALA A 211 -16.17 0.00 -10.01
CA ALA A 211 -17.28 0.92 -9.80
C ALA A 211 -17.00 1.88 -8.63
N LYS A 212 -16.19 2.93 -8.86
CA LYS A 212 -15.66 3.84 -7.82
C LYS A 212 -16.71 4.41 -6.86
N VAL A 213 -17.94 4.64 -7.33
CA VAL A 213 -19.05 5.11 -6.49
C VAL A 213 -19.41 4.11 -5.38
N ARG A 214 -19.11 2.83 -5.56
CA ARG A 214 -19.31 1.74 -4.60
C ARG A 214 -18.15 1.54 -3.64
N ASN A 215 -16.97 2.10 -3.90
CA ASN A 215 -15.79 1.86 -3.06
C ASN A 215 -16.00 2.20 -1.57
N PRO A 216 -16.69 3.31 -1.21
CA PRO A 216 -17.00 3.58 0.20
C PRO A 216 -17.91 2.51 0.82
N ALA A 217 -18.93 2.03 0.09
CA ALA A 217 -19.83 0.99 0.57
C ALA A 217 -19.09 -0.34 0.77
N ALA A 218 -18.18 -0.70 -0.15
CA ALA A 218 -17.32 -1.88 -0.02
C ALA A 218 -16.40 -1.79 1.21
N ALA A 219 -15.74 -0.65 1.42
CA ALA A 219 -14.87 -0.45 2.58
C ALA A 219 -15.64 -0.56 3.91
N ILE A 220 -16.85 -0.01 3.97
CA ILE A 220 -17.74 -0.11 5.14
C ILE A 220 -18.18 -1.56 5.35
N ALA A 221 -18.55 -2.28 4.28
CA ALA A 221 -18.97 -3.67 4.35
C ALA A 221 -17.83 -4.58 4.85
N LEU A 222 -16.61 -4.42 4.34
CA LEU A 222 -15.42 -5.13 4.81
C LEU A 222 -15.16 -4.85 6.30
N THR A 223 -15.20 -3.58 6.71
CA THR A 223 -14.98 -3.18 8.11
C THR A 223 -16.01 -3.81 9.05
N ARG A 224 -17.29 -3.80 8.66
CA ARG A 224 -18.37 -4.41 9.45
C ARG A 224 -18.19 -5.93 9.58
N ARG A 225 -17.76 -6.61 8.51
CA ARG A 225 -17.53 -8.07 8.54
C ARG A 225 -16.34 -8.43 9.41
N LEU A 226 -15.25 -7.67 9.34
CA LEU A 226 -14.08 -7.85 10.21
C LEU A 226 -14.47 -7.74 11.69
N ALA A 227 -15.24 -6.72 12.06
CA ALA A 227 -15.71 -6.53 13.44
C ALA A 227 -16.62 -7.65 13.98
N ASN A 228 -17.16 -8.50 13.11
CA ASN A 228 -17.97 -9.66 13.48
C ASN A 228 -17.20 -10.99 13.42
N SER A 229 -15.92 -10.95 13.03
CA SER A 229 -15.05 -12.12 12.84
C SER A 229 -14.02 -12.31 13.96
N ASP A 230 -13.88 -11.30 14.83
CA ASP A 230 -13.17 -11.36 16.11
C ASP A 230 -14.10 -11.87 17.24
#